data_AF-A0A2G6E9N4-F1
#
_entry.id   AF-A0A2G6E9N4-F1
#
_cell.length_a   1.000
_cell.length_b   1.000
_cell.length_c   1.000
_cell.angle_alpha   90.00
_cell.angle_beta   90.00
_cell.angle_gamma   90.00
#
_symmetry.space_group_name_H-M   'P 1'
#
loop_
_entity.id
_entity.type
_entity.pdbx_description
1 polymer ?
#
loop_
_entity_poly.entity_id
_entity_poly.type
_entity_poly.pdbx_seq_one_letter_code
_entity_poly.pdbx_strand_id
1 'polypeptide(L)'
;MAHTLTLEDVRQKLKLVKAGDVGKNTPVTKAYSSTRVTALEDGFYLNRPDGGTIHYSEMSLLLVCRLDSDPDDWFVDVFVYGQAAPFRLSQNIINYRQFLPEISQRSKDNFFRFVLLLIERSDSIYIDENTLKFLKTTTPVSYPDFKLFEEYTRHIWGQLLHWMKFQCDSCGEVYWVDDAKVSPDGAKTKCIKCQHVITVTRRAQPQPLHVEQKNRKTVPCPHCQYENRAGVQFCVMCQEALVDFTSKANVQSPVSAPKSGSGKSDASDNEQPTEHGRHSSGKDRADMALVSDLPLQAQGKRIPTLSLGELDTALQNELNSVEQIFSWYSKFATFMKVLGFLFAAGGVLLAFYIYFAMAGPPPPNILMPEDRLNYSIIAVISGILASLISLVVGNIISLNLQIERNTKLTALLLQRLISKST
;
A
#
# COMPACT_ATOMS: atom_id res chain seq x y z
N MET A 1 -6.25 0.60 25.89
CA MET A 1 -6.50 0.76 24.44
C MET A 1 -5.37 1.64 23.90
N ALA A 2 -4.67 1.22 22.86
CA ALA A 2 -3.62 2.06 22.27
C ALA A 2 -4.27 3.29 21.62
N HIS A 3 -3.73 4.48 21.86
CA HIS A 3 -4.21 5.70 21.22
C HIS A 3 -4.10 5.53 19.70
N THR A 4 -5.19 5.77 18.97
CA THR A 4 -5.15 5.71 17.51
C THR A 4 -4.45 6.97 17.02
N LEU A 5 -3.28 6.81 16.41
CA LEU A 5 -2.50 7.90 15.85
C LEU A 5 -3.26 8.58 14.70
N THR A 6 -3.42 9.90 14.75
CA THR A 6 -4.11 10.69 13.71
C THR A 6 -3.15 11.67 13.01
N LEU A 7 -3.64 12.32 11.94
CA LEU A 7 -2.87 13.33 11.22
C LEU A 7 -2.56 14.55 12.10
N GLU A 8 -3.48 14.90 13.00
CA GLU A 8 -3.35 16.02 13.93
C GLU A 8 -2.15 15.81 14.87
N ASP A 9 -1.95 14.58 15.34
CA ASP A 9 -0.85 14.21 16.24
C ASP A 9 0.52 14.45 15.62
N VAL A 10 0.63 14.22 14.31
CA VAL A 10 1.91 14.30 13.57
C VAL A 10 2.10 15.59 12.78
N ARG A 11 1.07 16.45 12.70
CA ARG A 11 1.06 17.65 11.85
C ARG A 11 2.25 18.58 12.11
N GLN A 12 2.65 18.73 13.36
CA GLN A 12 3.78 19.58 13.78
C GLN A 12 5.14 19.10 13.29
N LYS A 13 5.27 17.82 12.90
CA LYS A 13 6.52 17.22 12.39
C LYS A 13 6.68 17.38 10.88
N LEU A 14 5.58 17.65 10.18
CA LEU A 14 5.52 17.70 8.73
C LEU A 14 6.04 19.04 8.20
N LYS A 15 6.90 18.97 7.19
CA LYS A 15 7.33 20.11 6.39
C LYS A 15 6.93 19.88 4.94
N LEU A 16 6.28 20.87 4.33
CA LEU A 16 5.89 20.75 2.92
C LEU A 16 7.02 21.20 2.02
N VAL A 17 7.30 20.40 1.00
CA VAL A 17 8.22 20.73 -0.10
C VAL A 17 7.48 20.69 -1.43
N LYS A 18 7.82 21.62 -2.32
CA LYS A 18 7.29 21.66 -3.68
C LYS A 18 8.34 21.18 -4.67
N ALA A 19 7.90 20.55 -5.76
CA ALA A 19 8.78 20.25 -6.87
C ALA A 19 9.31 21.56 -7.47
N GLY A 20 10.64 21.65 -7.59
CA GLY A 20 11.35 22.79 -8.17
C GLY A 20 11.88 22.47 -9.56
N ASP A 21 12.55 23.43 -10.17
CA ASP A 21 13.13 23.25 -11.50
C ASP A 21 14.31 22.27 -11.49
N VAL A 22 14.41 21.40 -12.49
CA VAL A 22 15.52 20.43 -12.58
C VAL A 22 16.80 21.16 -12.96
N GLY A 23 17.77 21.18 -12.06
CA GLY A 23 19.16 21.45 -12.44
C GLY A 23 19.68 20.33 -13.35
N LYS A 24 20.46 20.65 -14.38
CA LYS A 24 21.02 19.67 -15.34
C LYS A 24 21.82 18.51 -14.70
N ASN A 25 22.19 18.63 -13.42
CA ASN A 25 23.05 17.70 -12.70
C ASN A 25 22.33 16.90 -11.60
N THR A 26 21.00 16.88 -11.56
CA THR A 26 20.30 16.14 -10.50
C THR A 26 20.48 14.63 -10.68
N PRO A 27 20.97 13.89 -9.66
CA PRO A 27 21.23 12.46 -9.77
C PRO A 27 19.96 11.66 -10.08
N VAL A 28 20.13 10.52 -10.76
CA VAL A 28 19.04 9.60 -11.07
C VAL A 28 18.54 8.93 -9.78
N THR A 29 17.26 9.10 -9.48
CA THR A 29 16.58 8.57 -8.29
C THR A 29 15.94 7.21 -8.57
N LYS A 30 16.71 6.24 -9.09
CA LYS A 30 16.17 4.87 -9.19
C LYS A 30 16.09 4.27 -7.80
N ALA A 31 14.88 4.08 -7.29
CA ALA A 31 14.68 3.60 -5.94
C ALA A 31 15.27 2.20 -5.75
N TYR A 32 15.86 1.95 -4.59
CA TYR A 32 16.28 0.62 -4.23
C TYR A 32 15.07 -0.25 -3.89
N SER A 33 15.04 -1.46 -4.44
CA SER A 33 14.03 -2.46 -4.09
C SER A 33 14.32 -3.08 -2.72
N SER A 34 13.25 -3.32 -1.97
CA SER A 34 13.29 -4.05 -0.70
C SER A 34 12.49 -5.34 -0.86
N THR A 35 12.92 -6.41 -0.20
CA THR A 35 12.18 -7.69 -0.27
C THR A 35 11.21 -7.85 0.89
N ARG A 36 11.55 -7.26 2.05
CA ARG A 36 10.74 -7.32 3.26
C ARG A 36 11.11 -6.18 4.20
N VAL A 37 10.12 -5.60 4.88
CA VAL A 37 10.31 -4.56 5.89
C VAL A 37 9.92 -5.11 7.26
N THR A 38 10.87 -5.11 8.18
CA THR A 38 10.69 -5.57 9.57
C THR A 38 11.05 -4.47 10.56
N ALA A 39 10.31 -4.38 11.66
CA ALA A 39 10.52 -3.34 12.66
C ALA A 39 11.82 -3.56 13.45
N LEU A 40 12.45 -2.46 13.84
CA LEU A 40 13.50 -2.37 14.84
C LEU A 40 13.07 -1.34 15.89
N GLU A 41 13.81 -1.23 17.00
CA GLU A 41 13.47 -0.31 18.08
C GLU A 41 13.54 1.17 17.65
N ASP A 42 14.55 1.51 16.86
CA ASP A 42 14.88 2.86 16.41
C ASP A 42 14.75 3.06 14.89
N GLY A 43 14.13 2.10 14.21
CA GLY A 43 14.04 2.11 12.75
C GLY A 43 13.38 0.87 12.18
N PHE A 44 13.81 0.49 10.99
CA PHE A 44 13.39 -0.75 10.33
C PHE A 44 14.47 -1.32 9.44
N TYR A 45 14.33 -2.62 9.14
CA TYR A 45 15.25 -3.38 8.32
C TYR A 45 14.58 -3.82 7.01
N LEU A 46 15.29 -3.64 5.89
CA LEU A 46 14.78 -3.82 4.53
C LEU A 46 15.07 -5.19 3.88
N ASN A 47 15.65 -6.13 4.63
CA ASN A 47 16.00 -7.48 4.16
C ASN A 47 16.70 -7.51 2.80
N ARG A 48 17.72 -6.66 2.66
CA ARG A 48 18.55 -6.59 1.46
C ARG A 48 19.92 -7.26 1.67
N PRO A 49 20.54 -7.79 0.59
CA PRO A 49 21.86 -8.42 0.64
C PRO A 49 22.95 -7.45 1.12
N ASP A 50 22.89 -6.19 0.68
CA ASP A 50 23.81 -5.13 1.09
C ASP A 50 23.57 -4.63 2.53
N GLY A 51 22.43 -4.98 3.12
CA GLY A 51 21.95 -4.36 4.35
C GLY A 51 20.95 -3.25 4.02
N GLY A 52 20.36 -2.67 5.04
CA GLY A 52 19.27 -1.71 4.84
C GLY A 52 18.54 -1.46 6.13
N THR A 53 19.31 -1.14 7.17
CA THR A 53 18.74 -0.59 8.40
C THR A 53 18.54 0.90 8.16
N ILE A 54 17.34 1.40 8.40
CA ILE A 54 17.01 2.82 8.31
C ILE A 54 16.53 3.25 9.68
N HIS A 55 17.26 4.17 10.30
CA HIS A 55 16.85 4.79 11.55
C HIS A 55 15.81 5.87 11.28
N TYR A 56 14.81 6.00 12.18
CA TYR A 56 13.75 7.00 12.00
C TYR A 56 14.29 8.44 11.99
N SER A 57 15.33 8.71 12.78
CA SER A 57 16.03 10.00 12.83
C SER A 57 16.76 10.35 11.54
N GLU A 58 16.98 9.42 10.62
CA GLU A 58 17.69 9.64 9.36
C GLU A 58 16.77 9.85 8.16
N MET A 59 15.47 9.57 8.32
CA MET A 59 14.49 9.77 7.27
C MET A 59 14.27 11.27 7.02
N SER A 60 14.48 11.70 5.78
CA SER A 60 14.39 13.12 5.43
C SER A 60 13.10 13.48 4.69
N LEU A 61 12.65 12.59 3.81
CA LEU A 61 11.47 12.81 2.96
C LEU A 61 10.70 11.50 2.82
N LEU A 62 9.37 11.59 2.87
CA LEU A 62 8.46 10.49 2.52
C LEU A 62 7.60 10.92 1.35
N LEU A 63 7.54 10.07 0.32
CA LEU A 63 6.65 10.26 -0.81
C LEU A 63 5.78 9.01 -0.98
N VAL A 64 4.46 9.19 -0.97
CA VAL A 64 3.49 8.10 -1.17
C VAL A 64 2.93 8.16 -2.58
N CYS A 65 2.91 7.02 -3.28
CA CYS A 65 2.36 6.93 -4.62
C CYS A 65 1.67 5.58 -4.89
N ARG A 66 1.00 5.51 -6.03
CA ARG A 66 0.43 4.32 -6.63
C ARG A 66 0.76 4.31 -8.12
N LEU A 67 0.83 3.13 -8.73
CA LEU A 67 0.95 3.02 -10.18
C LEU A 67 -0.37 2.70 -10.85
N ASP A 68 -0.58 3.18 -12.07
CA ASP A 68 -1.74 2.81 -12.90
C ASP A 68 -1.62 1.38 -13.42
N SER A 69 -0.39 0.89 -13.63
CA SER A 69 -0.11 -0.48 -14.02
C SER A 69 -0.33 -1.49 -12.89
N ASP A 70 -0.32 -1.03 -11.64
CA ASP A 70 -0.55 -1.85 -10.45
C ASP A 70 -1.44 -1.06 -9.45
N PRO A 71 -2.76 -0.99 -9.71
CA PRO A 71 -3.68 -0.16 -8.95
C PRO A 71 -3.96 -0.69 -7.54
N ASP A 72 -3.58 -1.93 -7.27
CA ASP A 72 -3.74 -2.56 -5.97
C ASP A 72 -2.55 -2.26 -5.07
N ASP A 73 -1.34 -2.06 -5.62
CA ASP A 73 -0.13 -1.80 -4.84
C ASP A 73 0.17 -0.32 -4.56
N TRP A 74 0.40 -0.06 -3.28
CA TRP A 74 0.76 1.27 -2.77
C TRP A 74 2.22 1.27 -2.36
N PHE A 75 2.90 2.37 -2.64
CA PHE A 75 4.33 2.52 -2.40
C PHE A 75 4.60 3.74 -1.54
N VAL A 76 5.58 3.61 -0.66
CA VAL A 76 6.21 4.76 0.00
C VAL A 76 7.71 4.75 -0.30
N ASP A 77 8.19 5.83 -0.89
CA ASP A 77 9.62 6.07 -1.09
C ASP A 77 10.15 6.81 0.15
N VAL A 78 11.07 6.17 0.86
CA VAL A 78 11.76 6.71 2.02
C VAL A 78 13.11 7.24 1.59
N PHE A 79 13.30 8.55 1.71
CA PHE A 79 14.58 9.20 1.42
C PHE A 79 15.37 9.38 2.71
N VAL A 80 16.62 8.97 2.68
CA VAL A 80 17.53 9.03 3.82
C VAL A 80 18.62 10.05 3.50
N TYR A 81 18.96 10.90 4.48
CA TYR A 81 20.01 11.90 4.31
C TYR A 81 21.31 11.28 3.77
N GLY A 82 21.89 11.95 2.77
CA GLY A 82 23.12 11.57 2.07
C GLY A 82 23.08 10.26 1.28
N GLN A 83 21.93 9.59 1.17
CA GLN A 83 21.72 8.53 0.19
C GLN A 83 21.27 9.14 -1.15
N ALA A 84 21.88 8.68 -2.25
CA ALA A 84 21.59 9.21 -3.58
C ALA A 84 20.19 8.82 -4.09
N ALA A 85 19.67 7.67 -3.63
CA ALA A 85 18.38 7.13 -4.05
C ALA A 85 17.51 6.74 -2.85
N PRO A 86 16.17 6.82 -3.00
CA PRO A 86 15.25 6.39 -1.96
C PRO A 86 15.16 4.88 -1.84
N PHE A 87 14.54 4.43 -0.77
CA PHE A 87 14.11 3.05 -0.57
C PHE A 87 12.61 2.94 -0.83
N ARG A 88 12.23 2.16 -1.83
CA ARG A 88 10.82 1.96 -2.17
C ARG A 88 10.25 0.79 -1.38
N LEU A 89 9.21 1.09 -0.60
CA LEU A 89 8.52 0.10 0.21
C LEU A 89 7.12 -0.13 -0.36
N SER A 90 6.88 -1.30 -0.95
CA SER A 90 5.52 -1.74 -1.32
C SER A 90 4.74 -2.12 -0.08
N GLN A 91 3.43 -1.85 -0.07
CA GLN A 91 2.54 -2.27 1.01
C GLN A 91 2.59 -3.78 1.30
N ASN A 92 2.92 -4.61 0.29
CA ASN A 92 2.88 -6.07 0.38
C ASN A 92 4.10 -6.67 1.08
N ILE A 93 5.21 -5.92 1.13
CA ILE A 93 6.45 -6.40 1.74
C ILE A 93 6.59 -5.97 3.21
N ILE A 94 5.65 -5.17 3.73
CA ILE A 94 5.68 -4.64 5.09
C ILE A 94 5.07 -5.65 6.06
N ASN A 95 5.82 -6.04 7.09
CA ASN A 95 5.29 -6.88 8.14
C ASN A 95 4.54 -6.04 9.21
N TYR A 96 3.29 -5.66 8.92
CA TYR A 96 2.49 -4.78 9.79
C TYR A 96 2.37 -5.26 11.24
N ARG A 97 2.44 -6.57 11.51
CA ARG A 97 2.37 -7.14 12.88
C ARG A 97 3.48 -6.64 13.79
N GLN A 98 4.59 -6.20 13.21
CA GLN A 98 5.74 -5.70 13.96
C GLN A 98 5.69 -4.20 14.19
N PHE A 99 4.87 -3.47 13.43
CA PHE A 99 4.77 -2.02 13.48
C PHE A 99 3.51 -1.55 14.21
N LEU A 100 2.41 -2.28 14.03
CA LEU A 100 1.09 -1.87 14.49
C LEU A 100 0.59 -2.80 15.59
N PRO A 101 0.04 -2.27 16.70
CA PRO A 101 -0.54 -3.09 17.76
C PRO A 101 -1.80 -3.83 17.28
N GLU A 102 -2.54 -3.25 16.34
CA GLU A 102 -3.78 -3.79 15.78
C GLU A 102 -3.76 -3.65 14.26
N ILE A 103 -4.06 -4.76 13.57
CA ILE A 103 -4.10 -4.84 12.12
C ILE A 103 -5.55 -4.81 11.64
N SER A 104 -5.86 -3.85 10.77
CA SER A 104 -7.12 -3.81 10.04
C SER A 104 -7.17 -4.93 9.01
N GLN A 105 -8.38 -5.44 8.73
CA GLN A 105 -8.60 -6.36 7.62
C GLN A 105 -8.28 -5.72 6.26
N ARG A 106 -8.34 -4.38 6.17
CA ARG A 106 -8.04 -3.63 4.94
C ARG A 106 -6.57 -3.26 4.92
N SER A 107 -5.82 -3.77 3.93
CA SER A 107 -4.40 -3.46 3.73
C SER A 107 -4.12 -1.95 3.67
N LYS A 108 -5.02 -1.20 3.02
CA LYS A 108 -4.97 0.27 2.88
C LYS A 108 -4.91 1.00 4.22
N ASP A 109 -5.70 0.57 5.20
CA ASP A 109 -5.72 1.18 6.54
C ASP A 109 -4.40 0.91 7.27
N ASN A 110 -3.85 -0.31 7.11
CA ASN A 110 -2.56 -0.68 7.69
C ASN A 110 -1.42 0.12 7.07
N PHE A 111 -1.44 0.31 5.74
CA PHE A 111 -0.45 1.12 5.04
C PHE A 111 -0.51 2.58 5.48
N PHE A 112 -1.71 3.16 5.57
CA PHE A 112 -1.89 4.52 6.08
C PHE A 112 -1.36 4.68 7.52
N ARG A 113 -1.72 3.76 8.42
CA ARG A 113 -1.22 3.76 9.81
C ARG A 113 0.29 3.58 9.88
N PHE A 114 0.86 2.74 9.01
CA PHE A 114 2.30 2.58 8.89
C PHE A 114 2.99 3.89 8.47
N VAL A 115 2.46 4.61 7.47
CA VAL A 115 3.01 5.91 7.07
C VAL A 115 2.92 6.93 8.21
N LEU A 116 1.79 6.98 8.94
CA LEU A 116 1.67 7.84 10.13
C LEU A 116 2.71 7.47 11.21
N LEU A 117 2.92 6.18 11.47
CA LEU A 117 3.94 5.70 12.41
C LEU A 117 5.35 6.15 11.99
N LEU A 118 5.69 6.09 10.70
CA LEU A 118 6.98 6.58 10.22
C LEU A 118 7.17 8.07 10.52
N ILE A 119 6.11 8.88 10.35
CA ILE A 119 6.13 10.32 10.65
C ILE A 119 6.21 10.55 12.17
N GLU A 120 5.43 9.82 12.96
CA GLU A 120 5.40 9.91 14.42
C GLU A 120 6.75 9.56 15.03
N ARG A 121 7.43 8.52 14.53
CA ARG A 121 8.74 8.10 15.03
C ARG A 121 9.89 8.96 14.51
N SER A 122 9.66 9.78 13.50
CA SER A 122 10.63 10.78 13.02
C SER A 122 10.62 12.02 13.90
N ASP A 123 11.72 12.76 13.90
CA ASP A 123 11.79 14.06 14.59
C ASP A 123 11.04 15.14 13.80
N SER A 124 11.36 15.25 12.51
CA SER A 124 10.72 16.11 11.51
C SER A 124 10.96 15.50 10.13
N ILE A 125 10.00 15.64 9.21
CA ILE A 125 10.08 15.02 7.90
C ILE A 125 9.45 15.89 6.81
N TYR A 126 10.09 15.94 5.64
CA TYR A 126 9.49 16.55 4.47
C TYR A 126 8.48 15.61 3.83
N ILE A 127 7.42 16.19 3.26
CA ILE A 127 6.44 15.54 2.39
C ILE A 127 6.04 16.50 1.27
N ASP A 128 5.54 15.98 0.16
CA ASP A 128 5.00 16.78 -0.93
C ASP A 128 3.48 17.02 -0.77
N GLU A 129 2.91 17.83 -1.68
CA GLU A 129 1.47 18.11 -1.69
C GLU A 129 0.63 16.84 -1.96
N ASN A 130 1.15 15.88 -2.75
CA ASN A 130 0.44 14.63 -3.03
C ASN A 130 0.39 13.70 -1.82
N THR A 131 1.50 13.57 -1.09
CA THR A 131 1.55 12.81 0.17
C THR A 131 0.68 13.48 1.23
N LEU A 132 0.66 14.82 1.32
CA LEU A 132 -0.27 15.51 2.22
C LEU A 132 -1.73 15.23 1.84
N LYS A 133 -2.06 15.22 0.54
CA LYS A 133 -3.39 14.85 0.06
C LYS A 133 -3.74 13.41 0.47
N PHE A 134 -2.82 12.47 0.27
CA PHE A 134 -2.97 11.09 0.75
C PHE A 134 -3.22 11.04 2.26
N LEU A 135 -2.48 11.80 3.07
CA LEU A 135 -2.66 11.80 4.52
C LEU A 135 -4.05 12.32 4.94
N LYS A 136 -4.67 13.18 4.13
CA LYS A 136 -6.03 13.71 4.37
C LYS A 136 -7.14 12.81 3.83
N THR A 137 -6.93 12.18 2.68
CA THR A 137 -7.99 11.47 1.94
C THR A 137 -7.82 9.95 1.95
N THR A 138 -6.72 9.44 2.49
CA THR A 138 -6.28 8.03 2.42
C THR A 138 -6.13 7.48 1.00
N THR A 139 -6.11 8.35 -0.02
CA THR A 139 -6.04 7.96 -1.43
C THR A 139 -4.75 8.48 -2.06
N PRO A 140 -3.80 7.60 -2.45
CA PRO A 140 -2.53 8.02 -3.03
C PRO A 140 -2.74 8.58 -4.44
N VAL A 141 -1.85 9.47 -4.87
CA VAL A 141 -1.81 9.93 -6.25
C VAL A 141 -1.23 8.82 -7.14
N SER A 142 -1.90 8.62 -8.28
CA SER A 142 -1.55 7.59 -9.27
C SER A 142 -0.57 8.15 -10.29
N TYR A 143 0.40 7.35 -10.69
CA TYR A 143 1.36 7.64 -11.76
C TYR A 143 1.29 6.53 -12.82
N PRO A 144 1.46 6.83 -14.11
CA PRO A 144 1.40 5.81 -15.17
C PRO A 144 2.47 4.72 -15.00
N ASP A 145 3.68 5.11 -14.61
CA ASP A 145 4.80 4.22 -14.39
C ASP A 145 5.79 4.81 -13.36
N PHE A 146 6.77 3.99 -12.98
CA PHE A 146 7.85 4.46 -12.11
C PHE A 146 8.76 5.48 -12.75
N LYS A 147 8.84 5.57 -14.09
CA LYS A 147 9.72 6.53 -14.75
C LYS A 147 9.24 7.96 -14.50
N LEU A 148 7.94 8.20 -14.66
CA LEU A 148 7.34 9.51 -14.37
C LEU A 148 7.42 9.86 -12.89
N PHE A 149 7.17 8.88 -12.01
CA PHE A 149 7.30 9.09 -10.57
C PHE A 149 8.76 9.38 -10.18
N GLU A 150 9.74 8.65 -10.72
CA GLU A 150 11.16 8.90 -10.47
C GLU A 150 11.61 10.26 -10.99
N GLU A 151 11.12 10.69 -12.16
CA GLU A 151 11.33 12.05 -12.66
C GLU A 151 10.76 13.08 -11.68
N TYR A 152 9.51 12.92 -11.25
CA TYR A 152 8.90 13.78 -10.22
C TYR A 152 9.72 13.85 -8.92
N THR A 153 10.12 12.70 -8.38
CA THR A 153 10.91 12.64 -7.15
C THR A 153 12.29 13.28 -7.30
N ARG A 154 12.89 13.25 -8.49
CA ARG A 154 14.18 13.90 -8.79
C ARG A 154 14.11 15.40 -8.52
N HIS A 155 13.02 16.06 -8.91
CA HIS A 155 12.83 17.50 -8.67
C HIS A 155 12.83 17.84 -7.19
N ILE A 156 12.25 16.97 -6.35
CA ILE A 156 12.13 17.22 -4.91
C ILE A 156 13.44 16.85 -4.22
N TRP A 157 13.95 15.64 -4.48
CA TRP A 157 15.12 15.13 -3.76
C TRP A 157 16.38 15.90 -4.11
N GLY A 158 16.54 16.36 -5.36
CA GLY A 158 17.67 17.21 -5.73
C GLY A 158 17.80 18.49 -4.88
N GLN A 159 16.67 19.04 -4.41
CA GLN A 159 16.67 20.20 -3.52
C GLN A 159 17.05 19.84 -2.08
N LEU A 160 16.76 18.62 -1.64
CA LEU A 160 16.87 18.18 -0.25
C LEU A 160 18.08 17.28 0.03
N LEU A 161 18.78 16.81 -1.01
CA LEU A 161 19.89 15.85 -0.88
C LEU A 161 20.98 16.33 0.09
N HIS A 162 21.25 17.63 0.12
CA HIS A 162 22.23 18.25 1.02
C HIS A 162 21.63 18.76 2.33
N TRP A 163 20.32 18.64 2.55
CA TRP A 163 19.68 19.14 3.77
C TRP A 163 19.79 18.12 4.90
N MET A 164 20.44 18.51 5.99
CA MET A 164 20.55 17.72 7.21
C MET A 164 19.67 18.26 8.34
N LYS A 165 19.24 17.35 9.21
CA LYS A 165 18.56 17.66 10.47
C LYS A 165 19.58 17.89 11.58
N PHE A 166 19.34 18.91 12.40
CA PHE A 166 20.04 19.07 13.67
C PHE A 166 19.04 19.43 14.77
N GLN A 167 19.31 18.95 15.97
CA GLN A 167 18.46 19.17 17.13
C GLN A 167 19.14 20.13 18.10
N CYS A 168 18.40 21.08 18.64
CA CYS A 168 18.90 21.92 19.73
C CYS A 168 19.13 21.07 20.98
N ASP A 169 20.35 21.07 21.48
CA ASP A 169 20.79 20.47 22.74
C ASP A 169 20.05 21.02 23.97
N SER A 170 19.63 22.28 23.92
CA SER A 170 18.92 22.92 25.04
C SER A 170 17.41 22.62 25.08
N CYS A 171 16.70 22.73 23.95
CA CYS A 171 15.23 22.65 23.93
C CYS A 171 14.65 21.55 23.04
N GLY A 172 15.48 20.79 22.34
CA GLY A 172 15.07 19.67 21.49
C GLY A 172 14.46 20.07 20.13
N GLU A 173 14.40 21.36 19.80
CA GLU A 173 13.83 21.84 18.54
C GLU A 173 14.65 21.39 17.32
N VAL A 174 13.99 20.93 16.26
CA VAL A 174 14.64 20.31 15.09
C VAL A 174 14.66 21.29 13.93
N TYR A 175 15.86 21.57 13.46
CA TYR A 175 16.14 22.49 12.38
C TYR A 175 16.74 21.75 11.19
N TRP A 176 16.63 22.39 10.03
CA TRP A 176 17.08 21.85 8.77
C TRP A 176 18.05 22.85 8.14
N VAL A 177 19.24 22.38 7.80
CA VAL A 177 20.32 23.20 7.24
C VAL A 177 20.91 22.47 6.04
N ASP A 178 21.20 23.26 5.01
CA ASP A 178 21.95 22.83 3.85
C ASP A 178 23.41 22.59 4.25
N ASP A 179 23.84 21.33 4.21
CA ASP A 179 25.18 20.86 4.53
C ASP A 179 26.26 21.56 3.69
N ALA A 180 25.93 21.96 2.45
CA ALA A 180 26.85 22.69 1.60
C ALA A 180 27.19 24.10 2.13
N LYS A 181 26.37 24.64 3.04
CA LYS A 181 26.58 25.95 3.66
C LYS A 181 27.28 25.87 5.02
N VAL A 182 27.55 24.67 5.52
CA VAL A 182 28.23 24.46 6.81
C VAL A 182 29.74 24.33 6.56
N SER A 183 30.50 25.21 7.22
CA SER A 183 31.97 25.16 7.18
C SER A 183 32.48 23.81 7.70
N PRO A 184 33.63 23.29 7.22
CA PRO A 184 34.28 22.10 7.79
C PRO A 184 34.51 22.20 9.30
N ASP A 185 34.80 23.40 9.82
CA ASP A 185 34.99 23.67 11.26
C ASP A 185 33.67 23.77 12.05
N GLY A 186 32.53 23.60 11.36
CA GLY A 186 31.18 23.83 11.87
C GLY A 186 30.73 25.28 11.74
N ALA A 187 29.43 25.50 11.93
CA ALA A 187 28.78 26.80 11.92
C ALA A 187 28.05 27.02 13.25
N LYS A 188 28.19 28.20 13.86
CA LYS A 188 27.42 28.58 15.05
C LYS A 188 26.13 29.26 14.62
N THR A 189 25.00 28.78 15.14
CA THR A 189 23.68 29.39 14.92
C THR A 189 22.93 29.51 16.25
N LYS A 190 21.91 30.37 16.32
CA LYS A 190 21.07 30.51 17.51
C LYS A 190 19.77 29.76 17.31
N CYS A 191 19.38 28.97 18.31
CA CYS A 191 18.05 28.37 18.37
C CYS A 191 16.99 29.48 18.36
N ILE A 192 16.05 29.44 17.42
CA ILE A 192 14.97 30.44 17.33
C ILE A 192 14.09 30.43 18.59
N LYS A 193 13.90 29.26 19.20
CA LYS A 193 12.99 29.04 20.32
C LYS A 193 13.58 29.46 21.68
N CYS A 194 14.80 29.03 22.01
CA CYS A 194 15.43 29.30 23.31
C CYS A 194 16.65 30.24 23.25
N GLN A 195 17.03 30.71 22.07
CA GLN A 195 18.19 31.59 21.83
C GLN A 195 19.57 31.00 22.18
N HIS A 196 19.63 29.71 22.58
CA HIS A 196 20.86 28.99 22.85
C HIS A 196 21.71 28.86 21.57
N VAL A 197 23.04 29.02 21.72
CA VAL A 197 23.98 28.93 20.60
C VAL A 197 24.31 27.47 20.33
N ILE A 198 23.90 26.97 19.17
CA ILE A 198 24.15 25.61 18.70
C ILE A 198 25.35 25.65 17.75
N THR A 199 26.27 24.71 17.92
CA THR A 199 27.33 24.47 16.94
C THR A 199 26.89 23.34 16.01
N VAL A 200 26.60 23.67 14.75
CA VAL A 200 26.23 22.71 13.71
C VAL A 200 27.51 22.25 13.03
N THR A 201 27.89 21.00 13.24
CA THR A 201 29.00 20.37 12.53
C THR A 201 28.49 19.68 11.28
N ARG A 202 29.33 19.67 10.24
CA ARG A 202 29.04 18.90 9.04
C ARG A 202 28.87 17.43 9.43
N ARG A 203 27.78 16.79 9.05
CA ARG A 203 27.62 15.35 9.33
C ARG A 203 28.65 14.61 8.47
N ALA A 204 29.31 13.60 9.04
CA ALA A 204 30.15 12.72 8.24
C ALA A 204 29.30 12.21 7.07
N GLN A 205 29.80 12.38 5.84
CA GLN A 205 29.09 11.95 4.66
C GLN A 205 28.70 10.49 4.88
N PRO A 206 27.40 10.13 4.79
CA PRO A 206 26.97 8.78 5.07
C PRO A 206 27.82 7.86 4.23
N GLN A 207 28.49 6.91 4.89
CA GLN A 207 29.27 5.94 4.15
C GLN A 207 28.29 5.31 3.15
N PRO A 208 28.60 5.34 1.83
CA PRO A 208 27.78 4.62 0.85
C PRO A 208 27.62 3.22 1.42
N LEU A 209 26.40 2.68 1.43
CA LEU A 209 26.03 1.43 2.12
C LEU A 209 27.01 0.30 1.79
N HIS A 210 28.16 0.29 2.44
CA HIS A 210 29.26 -0.60 2.13
C HIS A 210 29.06 -1.73 3.11
N VAL A 211 28.81 -2.89 2.53
CA VAL A 211 28.51 -4.11 3.25
C VAL A 211 29.76 -4.50 4.04
N GLU A 212 29.91 -4.02 5.27
CA GLU A 212 30.74 -4.73 6.24
C GLU A 212 30.01 -6.03 6.60
N GLN A 213 30.17 -7.01 5.71
CA GLN A 213 29.58 -8.34 5.80
C GLN A 213 30.28 -9.18 6.89
N LYS A 214 31.36 -8.66 7.49
CA LYS A 214 32.41 -9.50 8.06
C LYS A 214 32.19 -9.98 9.50
N ASN A 215 31.11 -9.61 10.18
CA ASN A 215 30.76 -10.18 11.50
C ASN A 215 29.30 -9.89 11.90
N ARG A 216 28.33 -10.13 11.01
CA ARG A 216 26.91 -10.01 11.38
C ARG A 216 26.55 -11.18 12.30
N LYS A 217 26.34 -10.91 13.59
CA LYS A 217 25.83 -11.91 14.54
C LYS A 217 24.48 -12.44 14.05
N THR A 218 24.37 -13.74 13.83
CA THR A 218 23.11 -14.41 13.53
C THR A 218 22.57 -15.11 14.78
N VAL A 219 21.25 -15.23 14.85
CA VAL A 219 20.52 -15.96 15.89
C VAL A 219 19.61 -16.97 15.18
N PRO A 220 19.81 -18.28 15.39
CA PRO A 220 18.97 -19.30 14.78
C PRO A 220 17.54 -19.22 15.35
N CYS A 221 16.55 -19.38 14.48
CA CYS A 221 15.15 -19.42 14.90
C CYS A 221 14.89 -20.70 15.72
N PRO A 222 14.28 -20.62 16.92
CA PRO A 222 13.93 -21.83 17.68
C PRO A 222 12.87 -22.69 16.98
N HIS A 223 12.03 -22.11 16.10
CA HIS A 223 10.94 -22.81 15.43
C HIS A 223 11.35 -23.50 14.12
N CYS A 224 12.22 -22.88 13.33
CA CYS A 224 12.59 -23.40 12.00
C CYS A 224 14.10 -23.47 11.73
N GLN A 225 14.94 -23.16 12.73
CA GLN A 225 16.41 -23.14 12.66
C GLN A 225 17.02 -22.17 11.64
N TYR A 226 16.22 -21.38 10.92
CA TYR A 226 16.74 -20.36 10.01
C TYR A 226 17.58 -19.33 10.75
N GLU A 227 18.76 -19.00 10.24
CA GLU A 227 19.66 -17.99 10.80
C GLU A 227 19.13 -16.58 10.55
N ASN A 228 18.58 -15.94 11.59
CA ASN A 228 18.11 -14.57 11.52
C ASN A 228 19.22 -13.62 11.96
N ARG A 229 19.14 -12.34 11.59
CA ARG A 229 20.08 -11.35 12.11
C ARG A 229 19.79 -11.06 13.59
N ALA A 230 20.83 -10.82 14.39
CA ALA A 230 20.64 -10.38 15.77
C ALA A 230 19.80 -9.08 15.82
N GLY A 231 18.87 -9.02 16.78
CA GLY A 231 17.97 -7.88 16.99
C GLY A 231 16.64 -7.95 16.25
N VAL A 232 16.44 -8.88 15.30
CA VAL A 232 15.12 -9.09 14.72
C VAL A 232 14.19 -9.76 15.73
N GLN A 233 12.96 -9.26 15.82
CA GLN A 233 11.98 -9.75 16.79
C GLN A 233 11.24 -11.01 16.33
N PHE A 234 11.22 -11.27 15.02
CA PHE A 234 10.53 -12.40 14.41
C PHE A 234 11.39 -13.05 13.34
N CYS A 235 11.17 -14.35 13.12
CA CYS A 235 11.87 -15.10 12.12
C CYS A 235 11.47 -14.68 10.71
N VAL A 236 12.46 -14.47 9.85
CA VAL A 236 12.21 -14.13 8.44
C VAL A 236 11.57 -15.29 7.68
N MET A 237 11.84 -16.54 8.05
CA MET A 237 11.23 -17.69 7.35
C MET A 237 9.86 -18.06 7.89
N CYS A 238 9.74 -18.34 9.19
CA CYS A 238 8.48 -18.86 9.75
C CYS A 238 7.58 -17.77 10.35
N GLN A 239 8.04 -16.52 10.47
CA GLN A 239 7.32 -15.40 11.07
C GLN A 239 7.00 -15.52 12.57
N GLU A 240 7.42 -16.60 13.23
CA GLU A 240 7.31 -16.75 14.69
C GLU A 240 8.25 -15.80 15.43
N ALA A 241 7.87 -15.41 16.65
CA ALA A 241 8.69 -14.56 17.49
C ALA A 241 10.03 -15.25 17.83
N LEU A 242 11.13 -14.49 17.79
CA LEU A 242 12.47 -14.97 18.17
C LEU A 242 12.80 -14.70 19.64
N VAL A 243 12.08 -13.77 20.25
CA VAL A 243 12.23 -13.36 21.64
C VAL A 243 10.83 -13.39 22.24
N ASP A 244 10.67 -14.03 23.39
CA ASP A 244 9.41 -14.01 24.12
C ASP A 244 9.10 -12.56 24.49
N PHE A 245 8.05 -12.00 23.89
CA PHE A 245 7.55 -10.68 24.25
C PHE A 245 6.90 -10.75 25.63
N THR A 246 7.70 -10.67 26.69
CA THR A 246 7.17 -10.19 27.97
C THR A 246 6.84 -8.71 27.77
N SER A 247 5.57 -8.42 27.51
CA SER A 247 5.03 -7.07 27.42
C SER A 247 5.41 -6.31 28.68
N LYS A 248 6.38 -5.37 28.58
CA LYS A 248 6.77 -4.45 29.66
C LYS A 248 5.68 -3.41 29.97
N ALA A 249 4.41 -3.81 29.94
CA ALA A 249 3.27 -2.93 30.16
C ALA A 249 2.94 -2.71 31.64
N ASN A 250 3.71 -3.24 32.60
CA ASN A 250 3.41 -3.05 34.01
C ASN A 250 4.63 -3.02 34.95
N VAL A 251 5.65 -2.23 34.61
CA VAL A 251 6.61 -1.79 35.63
C VAL A 251 6.16 -0.42 36.11
N GLN A 252 5.21 -0.42 37.04
CA GLN A 252 5.03 0.71 37.94
C GLN A 252 6.36 0.91 38.68
N SER A 253 7.06 2.00 38.34
CA SER A 253 8.14 2.51 39.18
C SER A 253 7.63 2.65 40.61
N PRO A 254 8.26 2.06 41.62
CA PRO A 254 7.87 2.31 43.00
C PRO A 254 8.09 3.79 43.29
N VAL A 255 6.98 4.50 43.54
CA VAL A 255 6.99 5.84 44.11
C VAL A 255 7.69 5.75 45.45
N SER A 256 8.90 6.26 45.54
CA SER A 256 9.62 6.47 46.78
C SER A 256 8.90 7.55 47.59
N ALA A 257 8.08 7.13 48.56
CA ALA A 257 7.56 8.00 49.60
C ALA A 257 8.66 8.30 50.66
N PRO A 258 8.69 9.51 51.25
CA PRO A 258 9.67 9.86 52.26
C PRO A 258 9.33 9.22 53.61
N LYS A 259 10.40 8.76 54.29
CA LYS A 259 10.38 8.24 55.66
C LYS A 259 9.79 9.25 56.65
N SER A 260 8.79 8.83 57.43
CA SER A 260 8.60 9.32 58.79
C SER A 260 7.90 8.26 59.65
N GLY A 261 8.32 8.18 60.91
CA GLY A 261 7.41 7.82 62.01
C GLY A 261 7.32 6.36 62.42
N SER A 262 8.03 6.04 63.49
CA SER A 262 7.87 4.87 64.37
C SER A 262 6.44 4.61 64.87
N GLY A 263 6.04 3.35 64.98
CA GLY A 263 4.89 2.93 65.80
C GLY A 263 4.70 1.41 65.82
N LYS A 264 5.05 0.78 66.96
CA LYS A 264 4.75 -0.62 67.31
C LYS A 264 3.23 -0.86 67.41
N SER A 265 2.73 -2.01 66.95
CA SER A 265 1.76 -2.87 67.68
C SER A 265 1.43 -4.17 66.92
N ASP A 266 1.79 -5.29 67.56
CA ASP A 266 1.10 -6.57 67.77
C ASP A 266 0.05 -7.15 66.79
N ALA A 267 0.35 -8.40 66.40
CA ALA A 267 -0.47 -9.62 66.43
C ALA A 267 -1.95 -9.61 65.98
N SER A 268 -2.26 -10.43 64.96
CA SER A 268 -3.27 -11.50 65.08
C SER A 268 -3.30 -12.41 63.86
N ASP A 269 -3.30 -13.71 64.15
CA ASP A 269 -3.69 -14.82 63.28
C ASP A 269 -5.15 -14.71 62.82
N ASN A 270 -5.47 -15.20 61.60
CA ASN A 270 -6.62 -16.09 61.45
C ASN A 270 -6.59 -16.91 60.13
N GLU A 271 -6.89 -18.19 60.32
CA GLU A 271 -7.41 -19.22 59.42
C GLU A 271 -8.61 -18.71 58.55
N GLN A 272 -9.13 -19.30 57.47
CA GLN A 272 -9.06 -20.59 56.74
C GLN A 272 -9.87 -20.40 55.41
N PRO A 273 -10.02 -21.42 54.54
CA PRO A 273 -10.40 -21.29 53.13
C PRO A 273 -11.91 -21.44 52.85
N THR A 274 -12.31 -21.25 51.59
CA THR A 274 -13.58 -21.80 51.10
C THR A 274 -13.49 -22.21 49.63
N GLU A 275 -13.49 -23.52 49.41
CA GLU A 275 -13.95 -24.17 48.19
C GLU A 275 -15.44 -23.94 48.00
N HIS A 276 -15.87 -23.69 46.75
CA HIS A 276 -17.15 -24.17 46.26
C HIS A 276 -17.06 -24.44 44.76
N GLY A 277 -17.13 -25.72 44.41
CA GLY A 277 -17.48 -26.15 43.05
C GLY A 277 -19.00 -26.18 42.85
N ARG A 278 -19.45 -26.09 41.59
CA ARG A 278 -20.49 -26.98 41.05
C ARG A 278 -20.68 -26.85 39.54
N HIS A 279 -20.87 -28.04 38.97
CA HIS A 279 -21.34 -28.42 37.64
C HIS A 279 -22.57 -27.66 37.11
N SER A 280 -22.58 -27.44 35.78
CA SER A 280 -23.65 -27.87 34.85
C SER A 280 -23.10 -27.75 33.40
N SER A 281 -22.98 -28.81 32.59
CA SER A 281 -24.02 -29.60 31.90
C SER A 281 -24.90 -28.77 30.95
N GLY A 282 -24.39 -28.56 29.72
CA GLY A 282 -24.99 -29.01 28.46
C GLY A 282 -26.30 -28.36 27.99
N LYS A 283 -26.28 -27.75 26.79
CA LYS A 283 -27.26 -28.07 25.75
C LYS A 283 -26.89 -27.54 24.37
N ASP A 284 -27.08 -28.43 23.41
CA ASP A 284 -27.06 -28.30 21.96
C ASP A 284 -27.63 -27.00 21.40
N ARG A 285 -26.93 -26.41 20.42
CA ARG A 285 -27.59 -25.62 19.38
C ARG A 285 -26.85 -25.67 18.05
N ALA A 286 -27.33 -26.62 17.25
CA ALA A 286 -27.47 -26.64 15.80
C ALA A 286 -26.60 -25.67 14.96
N ASP A 287 -25.73 -26.32 14.19
CA ASP A 287 -25.06 -25.82 13.01
C ASP A 287 -26.02 -25.18 11.98
N MET A 288 -25.74 -23.93 11.62
CA MET A 288 -26.01 -23.39 10.29
C MET A 288 -24.74 -22.70 9.82
N ALA A 289 -23.85 -23.49 9.21
CA ALA A 289 -22.71 -22.99 8.46
C ALA A 289 -23.22 -22.30 7.19
N LEU A 290 -23.27 -20.97 7.22
CA LEU A 290 -23.51 -20.17 6.03
C LEU A 290 -22.18 -19.99 5.30
N VAL A 291 -22.08 -20.70 4.18
CA VAL A 291 -21.03 -20.61 3.16
C VAL A 291 -20.79 -19.14 2.80
N SER A 292 -19.61 -18.63 3.14
CA SER A 292 -19.08 -17.37 2.63
C SER A 292 -17.80 -17.70 1.86
N ASP A 293 -17.98 -18.04 0.59
CA ASP A 293 -16.90 -18.12 -0.39
C ASP A 293 -16.34 -16.71 -0.63
N LEU A 294 -15.15 -16.47 -0.09
CA LEU A 294 -14.27 -15.36 -0.48
C LEU A 294 -13.15 -15.92 -1.38
N PRO A 295 -12.87 -15.30 -2.55
CA PRO A 295 -11.79 -15.74 -3.40
C PRO A 295 -10.43 -15.19 -2.94
N LEU A 296 -9.41 -16.04 -3.04
CA LEU A 296 -7.99 -15.71 -3.20
C LEU A 296 -7.26 -15.07 -2.00
N GLN A 297 -7.28 -15.74 -0.84
CA GLN A 297 -6.05 -15.87 -0.06
C GLN A 297 -5.46 -17.24 -0.39
N ALA A 298 -4.29 -17.25 -1.05
CA ALA A 298 -3.49 -18.45 -1.25
C ALA A 298 -3.02 -18.95 0.13
N GLN A 299 -3.89 -19.66 0.85
CA GLN A 299 -3.45 -20.59 1.87
C GLN A 299 -2.56 -21.60 1.15
N GLY A 300 -1.26 -21.52 1.41
CA GLY A 300 -0.30 -22.56 1.06
C GLY A 300 -0.55 -23.82 1.86
N LYS A 301 -1.76 -24.39 1.75
CA LYS A 301 -2.05 -25.75 2.17
C LYS A 301 -1.38 -26.62 1.12
N ARG A 302 -0.21 -27.18 1.44
CA ARG A 302 0.46 -28.16 0.58
C ARG A 302 -0.56 -29.24 0.25
N ILE A 303 -1.05 -29.24 -0.97
CA ILE A 303 -1.93 -30.29 -1.46
C ILE A 303 -1.09 -31.57 -1.47
N PRO A 304 -1.60 -32.71 -0.97
CA PRO A 304 -0.91 -33.98 -1.04
C PRO A 304 -0.50 -34.26 -2.49
N THR A 305 0.61 -34.95 -2.68
CA THR A 305 1.23 -35.30 -3.97
C THR A 305 0.23 -35.89 -4.98
N LEU A 306 -0.47 -35.01 -5.71
CA LEU A 306 -1.27 -35.39 -6.87
C LEU A 306 -0.31 -35.82 -7.97
N SER A 307 -0.62 -36.93 -8.61
CA SER A 307 0.12 -37.37 -9.78
C SER A 307 0.00 -36.32 -10.91
N LEU A 308 1.00 -36.28 -11.79
CA LEU A 308 1.02 -35.31 -12.91
C LEU A 308 -0.25 -35.39 -13.78
N GLY A 309 -0.85 -36.58 -13.88
CA GLY A 309 -2.10 -36.82 -14.60
C GLY A 309 -3.33 -36.26 -13.89
N GLU A 310 -3.43 -36.43 -12.57
CA GLU A 310 -4.54 -35.86 -11.80
C GLU A 310 -4.50 -34.33 -11.80
N LEU A 311 -3.29 -33.74 -11.76
CA LEU A 311 -3.11 -32.29 -11.88
C LEU A 311 -3.54 -31.77 -13.25
N ASP A 312 -3.22 -32.48 -14.34
CA ASP A 312 -3.65 -32.10 -15.70
C ASP A 312 -5.18 -32.16 -15.83
N THR A 313 -5.83 -33.19 -15.27
CA THR A 313 -7.29 -33.28 -15.25
C THR A 313 -7.95 -32.22 -14.38
N ALA A 314 -7.37 -31.89 -13.22
CA ALA A 314 -7.88 -30.81 -12.37
C ALA A 314 -7.78 -29.45 -13.08
N LEU A 315 -6.66 -29.20 -13.76
CA LEU A 315 -6.44 -27.99 -14.54
C LEU A 315 -7.38 -27.90 -15.75
N GLN A 316 -7.60 -29.01 -16.47
CA GLN A 316 -8.60 -29.06 -17.55
C GLN A 316 -10.01 -28.81 -17.03
N ASN A 317 -10.36 -29.32 -15.85
CA ASN A 317 -11.65 -29.06 -15.23
C ASN A 317 -11.82 -27.59 -14.81
N GLU A 318 -10.76 -26.95 -14.30
CA GLU A 318 -10.76 -25.50 -14.04
C GLU A 318 -10.84 -24.68 -15.33
N LEU A 319 -10.12 -25.08 -16.39
CA LEU A 319 -10.23 -24.44 -17.71
C LEU A 319 -11.65 -24.54 -18.28
N ASN A 320 -12.28 -25.70 -18.17
CA ASN A 320 -13.65 -25.92 -18.63
C ASN A 320 -14.67 -25.12 -17.81
N SER A 321 -14.49 -25.01 -16.49
CA SER A 321 -15.39 -24.21 -15.64
C SER A 321 -15.28 -22.72 -15.93
N VAL A 322 -14.05 -22.24 -16.18
CA VAL A 322 -13.78 -20.86 -16.59
C VAL A 322 -14.39 -20.57 -17.95
N GLU A 323 -14.28 -21.50 -18.91
CA GLU A 323 -14.90 -21.37 -20.24
C GLU A 323 -16.44 -21.30 -20.16
N GLN A 324 -17.06 -22.06 -19.25
CA GLN A 324 -18.50 -22.00 -19.04
C GLN A 324 -18.98 -20.64 -18.54
N ILE A 325 -18.25 -20.02 -17.60
CA ILE A 325 -18.57 -18.67 -17.08
C ILE A 325 -18.43 -17.62 -18.21
N PHE A 326 -17.40 -17.72 -19.04
CA PHE A 326 -17.18 -16.78 -20.14
C PHE A 326 -18.11 -16.99 -21.34
N SER A 327 -18.73 -18.17 -21.48
CA SER A 327 -19.64 -18.45 -22.58
C SER A 327 -20.82 -17.47 -22.65
N TRP A 328 -21.32 -17.02 -21.48
CA TRP A 328 -22.41 -16.05 -21.43
C TRP A 328 -21.97 -14.67 -21.95
N TYR A 329 -20.79 -14.20 -21.54
CA TYR A 329 -20.25 -12.92 -22.00
C TYR A 329 -19.93 -12.92 -23.50
N SER A 330 -19.44 -14.03 -24.05
CA SER A 330 -19.22 -14.18 -25.49
C SER A 330 -20.55 -14.13 -26.28
N LYS A 331 -21.59 -14.80 -25.77
CA LYS A 331 -22.95 -14.71 -26.35
C LYS A 331 -23.51 -13.30 -26.25
N PHE A 332 -23.30 -12.60 -25.14
CA PHE A 332 -23.72 -11.22 -24.95
C PHE A 332 -23.01 -10.25 -25.90
N ALA A 333 -21.69 -10.38 -26.08
CA ALA A 333 -20.93 -9.58 -27.05
C ALA A 333 -21.43 -9.80 -28.49
N THR A 334 -21.73 -11.05 -28.86
CA THR A 334 -22.33 -11.38 -30.17
C THR A 334 -23.73 -10.77 -30.31
N PHE A 335 -24.55 -10.84 -29.26
CA PHE A 335 -25.87 -10.22 -29.22
C PHE A 335 -25.80 -8.70 -29.43
N MET A 336 -24.86 -8.00 -28.77
CA MET A 336 -24.66 -6.56 -28.94
C MET A 336 -24.27 -6.19 -30.37
N LYS A 337 -23.48 -7.03 -31.06
CA LYS A 337 -23.14 -6.83 -32.47
C LYS A 337 -24.39 -6.94 -33.36
N VAL A 338 -25.21 -7.99 -33.15
CA VAL A 338 -26.48 -8.17 -33.88
C VAL A 338 -27.43 -7.01 -33.62
N LEU A 339 -27.55 -6.56 -32.37
CA LEU A 339 -28.38 -5.43 -31.98
C LEU A 339 -27.94 -4.13 -32.67
N GLY A 340 -26.62 -3.93 -32.82
CA GLY A 340 -26.07 -2.82 -33.59
C GLY A 340 -26.54 -2.82 -35.04
N PHE A 341 -26.55 -3.97 -35.72
CA PHE A 341 -27.09 -4.07 -37.08
C PHE A 341 -28.59 -3.79 -37.14
N LEU A 342 -29.36 -4.25 -36.15
CA LEU A 342 -30.80 -3.99 -36.06
C LEU A 342 -31.11 -2.50 -35.88
N PHE A 343 -30.34 -1.76 -35.08
CA PHE A 343 -30.52 -0.31 -34.94
C PHE A 343 -30.24 0.46 -36.22
N ALA A 344 -29.19 0.09 -36.96
CA ALA A 344 -28.89 0.71 -38.25
C ALA A 344 -30.02 0.44 -39.26
N ALA A 345 -30.46 -0.81 -39.39
CA ALA A 345 -31.57 -1.19 -40.27
C ALA A 345 -32.88 -0.49 -39.87
N GLY A 346 -33.18 -0.45 -38.56
CA GLY A 346 -34.35 0.23 -38.01
C GLY A 346 -34.37 1.73 -38.29
N GLY A 347 -33.22 2.41 -38.18
CA GLY A 347 -33.09 3.83 -38.52
C GLY A 347 -33.37 4.10 -40.01
N VAL A 348 -32.88 3.25 -40.91
CA VAL A 348 -33.14 3.36 -42.35
C VAL A 348 -34.61 3.10 -42.68
N LEU A 349 -35.21 2.05 -42.10
CA LEU A 349 -36.64 1.74 -42.31
C LEU A 349 -37.55 2.84 -41.78
N LEU A 350 -37.24 3.41 -40.60
CA LEU A 350 -37.98 4.52 -40.03
C LEU A 350 -37.87 5.77 -40.89
N ALA A 351 -36.68 6.08 -41.41
CA ALA A 351 -36.47 7.20 -42.32
C ALA A 351 -37.31 7.05 -43.61
N PHE A 352 -37.33 5.84 -44.19
CA PHE A 352 -38.15 5.52 -45.35
C PHE A 352 -39.65 5.69 -45.05
N TYR A 353 -40.10 5.22 -43.87
CA TYR A 353 -41.49 5.39 -43.42
C TYR A 353 -41.87 6.86 -43.26
N ILE A 354 -41.03 7.67 -42.60
CA ILE A 354 -41.27 9.11 -42.42
C ILE A 354 -41.37 9.83 -43.76
N TYR A 355 -40.50 9.48 -44.71
CA TYR A 355 -40.45 10.15 -46.01
C TYR A 355 -41.61 9.75 -46.94
N PHE A 356 -41.91 8.45 -47.05
CA PHE A 356 -42.85 7.94 -48.06
C PHE A 356 -44.25 7.59 -47.52
N ALA A 357 -44.36 7.11 -46.28
CA ALA A 357 -45.60 6.53 -45.77
C ALA A 357 -46.41 7.48 -44.88
N MET A 358 -45.76 8.47 -44.26
CA MET A 358 -46.44 9.39 -43.36
C MET A 358 -47.27 10.40 -44.19
N ALA A 359 -48.58 10.18 -44.25
CA ALA A 359 -49.52 11.14 -44.84
C ALA A 359 -49.42 12.49 -44.10
N GLY A 360 -49.55 13.59 -44.84
CA GLY A 360 -49.52 14.93 -44.23
C GLY A 360 -50.58 15.08 -43.16
N PRO A 361 -50.26 15.69 -42.01
CA PRO A 361 -51.29 16.01 -41.02
C PRO A 361 -52.34 16.90 -41.70
N PRO A 362 -53.62 16.78 -41.32
CA PRO A 362 -54.62 17.75 -41.76
C PRO A 362 -54.20 19.15 -41.28
N PRO A 363 -54.48 20.21 -42.07
CA PRO A 363 -54.12 21.58 -41.72
C PRO A 363 -54.68 21.97 -40.33
N PRO A 364 -53.98 22.83 -39.56
CA PRO A 364 -52.96 23.79 -39.99
C PRO A 364 -51.49 23.34 -39.86
N ASN A 365 -51.20 22.17 -39.28
CA ASN A 365 -49.83 21.70 -39.05
C ASN A 365 -49.30 20.89 -40.24
N ILE A 366 -49.09 21.55 -41.38
CA ILE A 366 -48.48 20.89 -42.54
C ILE A 366 -46.96 20.81 -42.29
N LEU A 367 -46.46 19.61 -41.98
CA LEU A 367 -45.02 19.32 -42.04
C LEU A 367 -44.54 19.61 -43.46
N MET A 368 -43.71 20.65 -43.60
CA MET A 368 -43.16 21.04 -44.90
C MET A 368 -42.31 19.88 -45.44
N PRO A 369 -42.19 19.74 -46.78
CA PRO A 369 -41.32 18.72 -47.38
C PRO A 369 -39.89 18.73 -46.83
N GLU A 370 -39.39 19.92 -46.50
CA GLU A 370 -38.08 20.13 -45.87
C GLU A 370 -38.00 19.51 -44.46
N ASP A 371 -39.04 19.64 -43.66
CA ASP A 371 -39.09 19.07 -42.31
C ASP A 371 -39.06 17.54 -42.37
N ARG A 372 -39.80 16.93 -43.30
CA ARG A 372 -39.81 15.46 -43.48
C ARG A 372 -38.44 14.94 -43.86
N LEU A 373 -37.75 15.64 -44.76
CA LEU A 373 -36.39 15.30 -45.14
C LEU A 373 -35.46 15.39 -43.91
N ASN A 374 -35.55 16.47 -43.14
CA ASN A 374 -34.74 16.64 -41.92
C ASN A 374 -35.00 15.53 -40.89
N TYR A 375 -36.26 15.18 -40.61
CA TYR A 375 -36.60 14.09 -39.69
C TYR A 375 -36.12 12.72 -40.21
N SER A 376 -36.20 12.48 -41.51
CA SER A 376 -35.67 11.24 -42.11
C SER A 376 -34.15 11.14 -41.95
N ILE A 377 -33.42 12.24 -42.15
CA ILE A 377 -31.97 12.30 -41.96
C ILE A 377 -31.61 12.07 -40.49
N ILE A 378 -32.32 12.71 -39.57
CA ILE A 378 -32.12 12.54 -38.12
C ILE A 378 -32.36 11.07 -37.70
N ALA A 379 -33.38 10.40 -38.27
CA ALA A 379 -33.66 8.99 -38.00
C ALA A 379 -32.52 8.07 -38.47
N VAL A 380 -31.93 8.32 -39.65
CA VAL A 380 -30.76 7.58 -40.13
C VAL A 380 -29.54 7.81 -39.23
N ILE A 381 -29.23 9.07 -38.90
CA ILE A 381 -28.06 9.42 -38.08
C ILE A 381 -28.18 8.79 -36.69
N SER A 382 -29.35 8.87 -36.05
CA SER A 382 -29.58 8.26 -34.74
C SER A 382 -29.46 6.73 -34.76
N GLY A 383 -29.97 6.06 -35.80
CA GLY A 383 -29.80 4.62 -36.00
C GLY A 383 -28.33 4.21 -36.16
N ILE A 384 -27.56 4.96 -36.96
CA ILE A 384 -26.11 4.73 -37.14
C ILE A 384 -25.34 4.95 -35.83
N LEU A 385 -25.65 6.01 -35.08
CA LEU A 385 -24.98 6.30 -33.81
C LEU A 385 -25.24 5.21 -32.77
N ALA A 386 -26.49 4.76 -32.63
CA ALA A 386 -26.86 3.64 -31.74
C ALA A 386 -26.17 2.33 -32.16
N SER A 387 -26.06 2.09 -33.47
CA SER A 387 -25.31 0.96 -34.03
C SER A 387 -23.84 1.00 -33.63
N LEU A 388 -23.19 2.16 -33.80
CA LEU A 388 -21.77 2.35 -33.48
C LEU A 388 -21.49 2.15 -31.99
N ILE A 389 -22.34 2.69 -31.11
CA ILE A 389 -22.22 2.48 -29.66
C ILE A 389 -22.31 0.98 -29.33
N SER A 390 -23.28 0.26 -29.90
CA SER A 390 -23.47 -1.17 -29.67
C SER A 390 -22.26 -2.01 -30.13
N LEU A 391 -21.68 -1.65 -31.28
CA LEU A 391 -20.47 -2.31 -31.81
C LEU A 391 -19.23 -2.03 -30.96
N VAL A 392 -19.04 -0.79 -30.52
CA VAL A 392 -17.92 -0.41 -29.64
C VAL A 392 -18.01 -1.15 -28.31
N VAL A 393 -19.18 -1.15 -27.66
CA VAL A 393 -19.40 -1.90 -26.41
C VAL A 393 -19.17 -3.39 -26.61
N GLY A 394 -19.70 -3.99 -27.68
CA GLY A 394 -19.49 -5.39 -28.00
C GLY A 394 -18.00 -5.75 -28.21
N ASN A 395 -17.23 -4.86 -28.83
CA ASN A 395 -15.79 -5.05 -29.03
C ASN A 395 -14.98 -4.87 -27.73
N ILE A 396 -15.32 -3.89 -26.89
CA ILE A 396 -14.67 -3.70 -25.58
C ILE A 396 -14.88 -4.93 -24.70
N ILE A 397 -16.11 -5.47 -24.64
CA ILE A 397 -16.41 -6.70 -23.89
C ILE A 397 -15.58 -7.86 -24.44
N SER A 398 -15.55 -8.03 -25.76
CA SER A 398 -14.75 -9.09 -26.40
C SER A 398 -13.26 -8.97 -26.10
N LEU A 399 -12.71 -7.75 -26.09
CA LEU A 399 -11.29 -7.50 -25.81
C LEU A 399 -10.96 -7.78 -24.33
N ASN A 400 -11.80 -7.32 -23.40
CA ASN A 400 -11.61 -7.57 -21.97
C ASN A 400 -11.64 -9.08 -21.65
N LEU A 401 -12.55 -9.83 -22.27
CA LEU A 401 -12.60 -11.29 -22.12
C LEU A 401 -11.31 -11.96 -22.63
N GLN A 402 -10.75 -11.48 -23.74
CA GLN A 402 -9.52 -12.01 -24.30
C GLN A 402 -8.32 -11.73 -23.39
N ILE A 403 -8.25 -10.52 -22.83
CA ILE A 403 -7.22 -10.14 -21.85
C ILE A 403 -7.33 -11.04 -20.61
N GLU A 404 -8.51 -11.17 -20.02
CA GLU A 404 -8.71 -11.98 -18.81
C GLU A 404 -8.38 -13.46 -19.05
N ARG A 405 -8.79 -14.02 -20.20
CA ARG A 405 -8.45 -15.38 -20.60
C ARG A 405 -6.93 -15.56 -20.72
N ASN A 406 -6.25 -14.64 -21.38
CA ASN A 406 -4.80 -14.69 -21.56
C ASN A 406 -4.06 -14.55 -20.22
N THR A 407 -4.51 -13.66 -19.34
CA THR A 407 -3.92 -13.47 -18.01
C THR A 407 -4.06 -14.73 -17.15
N LYS A 408 -5.26 -15.33 -17.10
CA LYS A 408 -5.50 -16.58 -16.36
C LYS A 408 -4.67 -17.74 -16.92
N LEU A 409 -4.61 -17.89 -18.25
CA LEU A 409 -3.81 -18.93 -18.89
C LEU A 409 -2.31 -18.74 -18.63
N THR A 410 -1.82 -17.50 -18.67
CA THR A 410 -0.42 -17.17 -18.34
C THR A 410 -0.11 -17.47 -16.88
N ALA A 411 -1.00 -17.13 -15.95
CA ALA A 411 -0.82 -17.43 -14.52
C ALA A 411 -0.73 -18.95 -14.27
N LEU A 412 -1.60 -19.74 -14.90
CA LEU A 412 -1.57 -21.20 -14.81
C LEU A 412 -0.29 -21.79 -15.40
N LEU A 413 0.18 -21.29 -16.55
CA LEU A 413 1.46 -21.71 -17.14
C LEU A 413 2.64 -21.37 -16.24
N LEU A 414 2.64 -20.19 -15.61
CA LEU A 414 3.69 -19.76 -14.70
C LEU A 414 3.74 -20.65 -13.46
N GLN A 415 2.57 -20.99 -12.90
CA GLN A 415 2.45 -21.93 -11.78
C GLN A 415 2.99 -23.33 -12.15
N ARG A 416 2.78 -23.78 -13.40
CA ARG A 416 3.35 -25.04 -13.91
C ARG A 416 4.88 -24.98 -14.06
N LEU A 417 5.43 -23.85 -14.48
CA LEU A 417 6.88 -23.67 -14.59
C LEU A 417 7.55 -23.65 -13.22
N ILE A 418 6.94 -22.97 -12.25
CA ILE A 418 7.46 -22.91 -10.88
C ILE A 418 7.42 -24.30 -10.23
N SER A 419 6.31 -25.03 -10.35
CA SER A 419 6.18 -26.38 -9.77
C SER A 419 7.08 -27.44 -10.38
N LYS A 420 7.57 -27.25 -11.62
CA LYS A 420 8.60 -28.13 -12.21
C LYS A 420 10.03 -27.82 -11.74
N SER A 421 10.28 -26.61 -11.24
CA SER A 421 11.61 -26.17 -10.83
C SER A 421 11.97 -26.52 -9.37
N THR A 422 10.97 -26.92 -8.58
CA THR A 422 11.08 -27.36 -7.19
C THR A 422 10.88 -28.86 -7.09
#